data_AF-A0A968VZB7-F1
#
_entry.id   AF-A0A968VZB7-F1
#
_cell.length_a   1.000
_cell.length_b   1.000
_cell.length_c   1.000
_cell.angle_alpha   90.00
_cell.angle_beta   90.00
_cell.angle_gamma   90.00
#
_symmetry.space_group_name_H-M   'P 1'
#
loop_
_entity.id
_entity.type
_entity.pdbx_description
1 polymer ?
#
loop_
_entity_poly.entity_id
_entity_poly.type
_entity_poly.pdbx_seq_one_letter_code
_entity_poly.pdbx_strand_id
1 'polypeptide(L)'
;MRAILIRHDNSPKGYSEIKRDEYPNIDPNAAITFTPDLTGYEWLHFFTENSVPNDYDPRIWEQNEVVVGPTTIKHPVYTNINQFRTEITLVKRAKEDIINSIREKEAWANSTLIQESEKDKMYTLTNLAQQRQFEGITLTEQELAVINRMKEVGVKVWQNAQRAEALIAIVDANNEPDIDTGWQLDDLTDNGFPFGE
;
A
#
# COMPACT_ATOMS: atom_id res chain seq x y z
N MET A 1 14.60 -15.63 17.45
CA MET A 1 15.51 -16.40 16.57
C MET A 1 14.70 -17.45 15.82
N ARG A 2 14.65 -17.42 14.49
CA ARG A 2 14.08 -18.51 13.67
C ARG A 2 15.30 -19.22 13.07
N ALA A 3 15.56 -20.43 13.52
CA ALA A 3 16.65 -21.27 13.03
C ALA A 3 16.07 -22.62 12.62
N ILE A 4 16.70 -23.26 11.65
CA ILE A 4 16.35 -24.58 11.15
C ILE A 4 17.57 -25.49 11.21
N LEU A 5 17.35 -26.74 11.59
CA LEU A 5 18.35 -27.78 11.50
C LEU A 5 18.08 -28.57 10.23
N ILE A 6 19.09 -28.67 9.36
CA ILE A 6 18.99 -29.44 8.12
C ILE A 6 20.05 -30.51 8.04
N ARG A 7 19.75 -31.57 7.28
CA ARG A 7 20.73 -32.55 6.81
C ARG A 7 20.70 -32.57 5.30
N HIS A 8 21.87 -32.40 4.68
CA HIS A 8 22.02 -32.59 3.24
C HIS A 8 21.82 -34.05 2.87
N ASP A 9 20.93 -34.31 1.92
CA ASP A 9 20.58 -35.65 1.47
C ASP A 9 20.13 -35.65 -0.01
N ASN A 10 19.83 -36.83 -0.55
CA ASN A 10 19.38 -37.00 -1.94
C ASN A 10 17.85 -36.78 -2.11
N SER A 11 17.19 -36.05 -1.20
CA SER A 11 15.77 -35.74 -1.34
C SER A 11 15.53 -34.79 -2.53
N PRO A 12 14.27 -34.64 -3.01
CA PRO A 12 13.95 -33.70 -4.09
C PRO A 12 14.32 -32.23 -3.77
N LYS A 13 14.44 -31.88 -2.48
CA LYS A 13 14.87 -30.56 -2.02
C LYS A 13 16.39 -30.45 -1.82
N GLY A 14 17.11 -31.56 -1.83
CA GLY A 14 18.54 -31.66 -1.50
C GLY A 14 18.85 -31.62 0.01
N TYR A 15 17.82 -31.53 0.86
CA TYR A 15 17.96 -31.53 2.32
C TYR A 15 16.68 -31.97 3.04
N SER A 16 16.84 -32.56 4.21
CA SER A 16 15.77 -32.86 5.16
C SER A 16 15.73 -31.82 6.29
N GLU A 17 14.53 -31.33 6.59
CA GLU A 17 14.26 -30.36 7.66
C GLU A 17 13.78 -31.08 8.93
N ILE A 18 14.33 -30.71 10.09
CA ILE A 18 13.75 -31.08 11.38
C ILE A 18 12.95 -29.88 11.91
N LYS A 19 11.66 -30.09 12.20
CA LYS A 19 10.77 -29.03 12.70
C LYS A 19 11.11 -28.65 14.15
N ARG A 20 10.93 -27.36 14.44
CA ARG A 20 11.42 -26.67 15.65
C ARG A 20 10.77 -27.15 16.96
N ASP A 21 9.65 -27.84 16.86
CA ASP A 21 8.80 -28.34 17.94
C ASP A 21 9.57 -29.29 18.90
N GLU A 22 10.76 -29.75 18.49
CA GLU A 22 11.59 -30.73 19.18
C GLU A 22 12.83 -30.14 19.90
N TYR A 23 13.05 -28.82 19.91
CA TYR A 23 14.29 -28.24 20.48
C TYR A 23 14.11 -27.28 21.68
N PRO A 24 14.92 -27.43 22.76
CA PRO A 24 14.98 -26.48 23.85
C PRO A 24 15.59 -25.14 23.40
N ASN A 25 15.21 -24.05 24.07
CA ASN A 25 15.64 -22.68 23.79
C ASN A 25 17.19 -22.57 23.80
N ILE A 26 17.81 -22.35 22.65
CA ILE A 26 19.27 -22.29 22.51
C ILE A 26 19.75 -20.84 22.67
N ASP A 27 20.69 -20.62 23.58
CA ASP A 27 21.50 -19.40 23.63
C ASP A 27 22.38 -19.30 22.37
N PRO A 28 22.24 -18.24 21.54
CA PRO A 28 23.01 -18.08 20.30
C PRO A 28 24.54 -18.01 20.49
N ASN A 29 25.02 -17.81 21.72
CA ASN A 29 26.44 -17.71 22.04
C ASN A 29 27.01 -18.95 22.76
N ALA A 30 26.18 -19.94 23.08
CA ALA A 30 26.64 -21.16 23.73
C ALA A 30 27.25 -22.13 22.71
N ALA A 31 28.35 -22.80 23.08
CA ALA A 31 28.82 -23.98 22.35
C ALA A 31 27.76 -25.07 22.46
N ILE A 32 27.07 -25.35 21.36
CA ILE A 32 25.91 -26.22 21.40
C ILE A 32 26.34 -27.69 21.32
N THR A 33 26.36 -28.38 22.46
CA THR A 33 26.49 -29.85 22.53
C THR A 33 25.10 -30.49 22.57
N PHE A 34 24.83 -31.38 21.61
CA PHE A 34 23.54 -32.07 21.50
C PHE A 34 23.69 -33.59 21.65
N THR A 35 22.65 -34.18 22.24
CA THR A 35 22.41 -35.63 22.25
C THR A 35 20.96 -35.81 21.77
N PRO A 36 20.69 -36.58 20.70
CA PRO A 36 21.58 -37.52 20.02
C PRO A 36 22.61 -36.87 19.10
N ASP A 37 23.58 -37.70 18.65
CA ASP A 37 24.64 -37.33 17.71
C ASP A 37 24.05 -36.71 16.43
N LEU A 38 24.30 -35.42 16.24
CA LEU A 38 23.88 -34.63 15.07
C LEU A 38 24.95 -34.63 13.96
N THR A 39 25.83 -35.64 13.91
CA THR A 39 26.80 -35.79 12.83
C THR A 39 26.10 -35.78 11.46
N GLY A 40 26.47 -34.81 10.62
CA GLY A 40 25.88 -34.59 9.30
C GLY A 40 24.72 -33.58 9.24
N TYR A 41 24.39 -32.92 10.36
CA TYR A 41 23.41 -31.83 10.39
C TYR A 41 24.10 -30.47 10.56
N GLU A 42 23.52 -29.43 9.95
CA GLU A 42 23.95 -28.05 10.11
C GLU A 42 22.80 -27.15 10.57
N TRP A 43 23.09 -26.27 11.53
CA TRP A 43 22.18 -25.21 11.92
C TRP A 43 22.27 -24.08 10.91
N LEU A 44 21.12 -23.61 10.46
CA LEU A 44 20.98 -22.45 9.60
C LEU A 44 20.07 -21.42 10.24
N HIS A 45 20.48 -20.15 10.20
CA HIS A 45 19.64 -19.05 10.64
C HIS A 45 18.92 -18.41 9.45
N PHE A 46 17.61 -18.18 9.58
CA PHE A 46 16.87 -17.50 8.51
C PHE A 46 17.42 -16.09 8.33
N PHE A 47 17.75 -15.75 7.09
CA PHE A 47 18.17 -14.42 6.70
C PHE A 47 17.38 -14.01 5.46
N THR A 48 16.54 -12.99 5.64
CA THR A 48 15.86 -12.31 4.54
C THR A 48 16.66 -11.07 4.20
N GLU A 49 17.13 -11.00 2.96
CA GLU A 49 17.75 -9.78 2.45
C GLU A 49 16.63 -8.80 2.11
N ASN A 50 16.32 -7.88 3.03
CA ASN A 50 15.29 -6.85 2.86
C ASN A 50 15.74 -5.83 1.80
N SER A 51 15.64 -6.19 0.53
CA SER A 51 15.76 -5.24 -0.59
C SER A 51 14.40 -5.12 -1.28
N VAL A 52 13.43 -4.57 -0.55
CA VAL A 52 12.20 -4.09 -1.20
C VAL A 52 12.62 -2.91 -2.09
N PRO A 53 12.31 -2.91 -3.39
CA PRO A 53 12.61 -1.79 -4.28
C PRO A 53 12.05 -0.47 -3.73
N ASN A 54 12.76 0.65 -3.94
CA ASN A 54 12.34 1.98 -3.45
C ASN A 54 11.02 2.47 -4.08
N ASP A 55 10.62 1.88 -5.20
CA ASP A 55 9.39 2.12 -5.95
C ASP A 55 8.26 1.13 -5.59
N TYR A 56 8.41 0.38 -4.50
CA TYR A 56 7.35 -0.51 -4.02
C TYR A 56 6.10 0.26 -3.59
N ASP A 57 5.04 0.12 -4.38
CA ASP A 57 3.69 0.52 -4.00
C ASP A 57 2.88 -0.71 -3.50
N PRO A 58 2.53 -0.77 -2.20
CA PRO A 58 1.77 -1.89 -1.64
C PRO A 58 0.34 -2.01 -2.18
N ARG A 59 -0.17 -1.02 -2.92
CA ARG A 59 -1.46 -1.07 -3.64
C ARG A 59 -1.37 -1.78 -4.98
N ILE A 60 -0.15 -1.91 -5.52
CA ILE A 60 0.13 -2.54 -6.82
C ILE A 60 0.80 -3.90 -6.64
N TRP A 61 1.65 -4.03 -5.63
CA TRP A 61 2.51 -5.18 -5.41
C TRP A 61 2.26 -5.85 -4.06
N GLU A 62 2.36 -7.18 -4.06
CA GLU A 62 2.44 -8.02 -2.86
C GLU A 62 3.87 -8.55 -2.71
N GLN A 63 4.35 -8.53 -1.47
CA GLN A 63 5.62 -9.16 -1.13
C GLN A 63 5.39 -10.65 -0.94
N ASN A 64 6.06 -11.46 -1.76
CA ASN A 64 6.04 -12.91 -1.67
C ASN A 64 7.43 -13.41 -1.26
N GLU A 65 7.50 -14.01 -0.07
CA GLU A 65 8.72 -14.65 0.42
C GLU A 65 8.97 -15.96 -0.32
N VAL A 66 10.06 -16.01 -1.07
CA VAL A 66 10.54 -17.21 -1.74
C VAL A 66 11.68 -17.80 -0.92
N VAL A 67 11.49 -19.04 -0.50
CA VAL A 67 12.56 -19.82 0.14
C VAL A 67 13.55 -20.25 -0.93
N VAL A 68 14.76 -19.69 -0.88
CA VAL A 68 15.87 -20.07 -1.78
C VAL A 68 16.55 -21.34 -1.27
N GLY A 69 16.63 -21.48 0.06
CA GLY A 69 17.11 -22.68 0.72
C GLY A 69 18.42 -22.48 1.49
N PRO A 70 19.12 -23.58 1.83
CA PRO A 70 20.35 -23.53 2.60
C PRO A 70 21.51 -22.93 1.81
N THR A 71 22.37 -22.17 2.47
CA THR A 71 23.57 -21.58 1.84
C THR A 71 24.80 -21.78 2.70
N THR A 72 25.99 -21.68 2.10
CA THR A 72 27.28 -21.68 2.83
C THR A 72 27.71 -20.28 3.30
N ILE A 73 26.89 -19.26 3.03
CA ILE A 73 27.17 -17.87 3.40
C ILE A 73 26.91 -17.72 4.92
N LYS A 74 27.83 -17.05 5.63
CA LYS A 74 27.67 -16.78 7.06
C LYS A 74 26.63 -15.69 7.31
N HIS A 75 25.82 -15.87 8.36
CA HIS A 75 24.88 -14.84 8.77
C HIS A 75 25.63 -13.58 9.23
N PRO A 76 25.19 -12.36 8.86
CA PRO A 76 25.93 -11.13 9.15
C PRO A 76 26.04 -10.82 10.65
N VAL A 77 25.04 -11.22 11.45
CA VAL A 77 25.04 -11.12 12.92
C VAL A 77 25.64 -12.36 13.61
N TYR A 78 25.17 -13.57 13.26
CA TYR A 78 25.63 -14.85 13.82
C TYR A 78 26.67 -15.52 12.92
N THR A 79 27.88 -14.98 12.90
CA THR A 79 28.93 -15.36 11.93
C THR A 79 29.44 -16.80 12.07
N ASN A 80 29.16 -17.46 13.18
CA ASN A 80 29.42 -18.90 13.38
C ASN A 80 28.43 -19.79 12.60
N ILE A 81 27.26 -19.28 12.24
CA ILE A 81 26.15 -20.04 11.65
C ILE A 81 25.96 -19.63 10.18
N ASN A 82 25.68 -20.63 9.33
CA ASN A 82 25.36 -20.41 7.92
C ASN A 82 23.91 -19.89 7.79
N GLN A 83 23.59 -19.18 6.71
CA GLN A 83 22.25 -18.64 6.52
C GLN A 83 21.34 -19.57 5.69
N PHE A 84 20.08 -19.64 6.09
CA PHE A 84 18.98 -20.13 5.27
C PHE A 84 18.37 -18.92 4.58
N ARG A 85 18.59 -18.79 3.26
CA ARG A 85 18.25 -17.57 2.52
C ARG A 85 16.78 -17.60 2.11
N THR A 86 16.10 -16.52 2.42
CA THR A 86 14.78 -16.16 1.90
C THR A 86 14.92 -14.89 1.08
N GLU A 87 14.35 -14.89 -0.12
CA GLU A 87 14.29 -13.71 -0.99
C GLU A 87 12.87 -13.18 -1.01
N ILE A 88 12.72 -11.85 -1.03
CA ILE A 88 11.40 -11.24 -1.25
C ILE A 88 11.28 -11.00 -2.76
N THR A 89 10.25 -11.57 -3.36
CA THR A 89 9.83 -11.28 -4.74
C THR A 89 8.57 -10.44 -4.71
N LEU A 90 8.39 -9.57 -5.70
CA LEU A 90 7.15 -8.83 -5.86
C LEU A 90 6.22 -9.57 -6.82
N VAL A 91 4.98 -9.78 -6.41
CA VAL A 91 3.91 -10.32 -7.24
C VAL A 91 2.88 -9.23 -7.44
N LYS A 92 2.49 -8.99 -8.70
CA LYS A 92 1.50 -7.96 -9.00
C LYS A 92 0.16 -8.39 -8.43
N ARG A 93 -0.52 -7.48 -7.73
CA ARG A 93 -1.86 -7.71 -7.21
C ARG A 93 -2.86 -7.97 -8.33
N ALA A 94 -3.99 -8.57 -7.97
CA ALA A 94 -5.11 -8.73 -8.89
C ALA A 94 -5.57 -7.36 -9.40
N LYS A 95 -6.06 -7.32 -10.64
CA LYS A 95 -6.52 -6.06 -11.26
C LYS A 95 -7.62 -5.42 -10.43
N GLU A 96 -8.54 -6.21 -9.87
CA GLU A 96 -9.63 -5.69 -9.05
C GLU A 96 -9.11 -4.92 -7.82
N ASP A 97 -8.05 -5.41 -7.17
CA ASP A 97 -7.49 -4.76 -5.97
C ASP A 97 -6.82 -3.42 -6.30
N ILE A 98 -6.12 -3.36 -7.44
CA ILE A 98 -5.49 -2.13 -7.92
C ILE A 98 -6.56 -1.11 -8.31
N ILE A 99 -7.62 -1.55 -9.00
CA ILE A 99 -8.77 -0.71 -9.38
C ILE A 99 -9.48 -0.17 -8.13
N ASN A 100 -9.69 -1.02 -7.10
CA ASN A 100 -10.26 -0.58 -5.83
C ASN A 100 -9.39 0.50 -5.17
N SER A 101 -8.07 0.34 -5.16
CA SER A 101 -7.14 1.34 -4.63
C SER A 101 -7.23 2.68 -5.39
N ILE A 102 -7.42 2.65 -6.71
CA ILE A 102 -7.65 3.86 -7.53
C ILE A 102 -8.97 4.54 -7.13
N ARG A 103 -10.05 3.78 -6.94
CA ARG A 103 -11.37 4.32 -6.54
C ARG A 103 -11.38 4.87 -5.12
N GLU A 104 -10.67 4.23 -4.20
CA GLU A 104 -10.46 4.76 -2.85
C GLU A 104 -9.73 6.10 -2.90
N LYS A 105 -8.72 6.22 -3.76
CA LYS A 105 -7.99 7.48 -3.95
C LYS A 105 -8.85 8.57 -4.59
N GLU A 106 -9.68 8.23 -5.57
CA GLU A 106 -10.68 9.13 -6.16
C GLU A 106 -11.66 9.64 -5.08
N ALA A 107 -12.21 8.73 -4.28
CA ALA A 107 -13.13 9.07 -3.19
C ALA A 107 -12.46 9.99 -2.15
N TRP A 108 -11.22 9.68 -1.77
CA TRP A 108 -10.41 10.52 -0.89
C TRP A 108 -10.22 11.92 -1.49
N ALA A 109 -9.78 12.03 -2.75
CA ALA A 109 -9.57 13.31 -3.41
C ALA A 109 -10.87 14.13 -3.46
N ASN A 110 -11.99 13.49 -3.81
CA ASN A 110 -13.29 14.14 -3.83
C ASN A 110 -13.77 14.59 -2.44
N SER A 111 -13.43 13.85 -1.38
CA SER A 111 -13.74 14.24 0.00
C SER A 111 -12.98 15.50 0.45
N THR A 112 -11.83 15.80 -0.17
CA THR A 112 -11.10 17.04 0.12
C THR A 112 -11.81 18.28 -0.43
N LEU A 113 -12.54 18.13 -1.55
CA LEU A 113 -13.19 19.25 -2.25
C LEU A 113 -14.43 19.80 -1.53
N ILE A 114 -15.12 18.95 -0.79
CA ILE A 114 -16.27 19.34 0.01
C ILE A 114 -16.32 18.49 1.26
N GLN A 115 -16.15 19.14 2.42
CA GLN A 115 -16.29 18.44 3.68
C GLN A 115 -17.72 17.94 3.84
N GLU A 116 -17.86 16.73 4.36
CA GLU A 116 -19.16 16.09 4.53
C GLU A 116 -20.10 16.92 5.42
N SER A 117 -19.55 17.61 6.43
CA SER A 117 -20.25 18.52 7.35
C SER A 117 -20.85 19.76 6.66
N GLU A 118 -20.34 20.17 5.50
CA GLU A 118 -20.73 21.38 4.79
C GLU A 118 -21.50 21.08 3.49
N LYS A 119 -21.49 19.82 3.07
CA LYS A 119 -22.12 19.32 1.86
C LYS A 119 -23.59 19.75 1.76
N ASP A 120 -24.40 19.46 2.77
CA ASP A 120 -25.83 19.77 2.76
C ASP A 120 -26.12 21.28 2.74
N LYS A 121 -25.31 22.07 3.45
CA LYS A 121 -25.42 23.54 3.45
C LYS A 121 -25.11 24.09 2.07
N MET A 122 -24.02 23.65 1.45
CA MET A 122 -23.62 24.07 0.11
C MET A 122 -24.67 23.70 -0.93
N TYR A 123 -25.21 22.47 -0.90
CA TYR A 123 -26.27 22.05 -1.82
C TYR A 123 -27.53 22.90 -1.66
N THR A 124 -27.97 23.11 -0.42
CA THR A 124 -29.18 23.89 -0.14
C THR A 124 -29.04 25.33 -0.63
N LEU A 125 -27.92 25.98 -0.30
CA LEU A 125 -27.68 27.37 -0.69
C LEU A 125 -27.47 27.52 -2.20
N THR A 126 -26.79 26.58 -2.84
CA THR A 126 -26.64 26.56 -4.31
C THR A 126 -28.00 26.46 -4.99
N ASN A 127 -28.87 25.56 -4.54
CA ASN A 127 -30.21 25.39 -5.12
C ASN A 127 -31.08 26.65 -4.92
N LEU A 128 -31.05 27.24 -3.72
CA LEU A 128 -31.79 28.48 -3.45
C LEU A 128 -31.31 29.64 -4.32
N ALA A 129 -29.99 29.81 -4.46
CA ALA A 129 -29.41 30.84 -5.31
C ALA A 129 -29.77 30.62 -6.80
N GLN A 130 -29.72 29.38 -7.29
CA GLN A 130 -30.14 29.06 -8.65
C GLN A 130 -31.63 29.32 -8.89
N GLN A 131 -32.50 29.03 -7.91
CA GLN A 131 -33.92 29.33 -8.01
C GLN A 131 -34.18 30.83 -8.10
N ARG A 132 -33.54 31.64 -7.23
CA ARG A 132 -33.63 33.11 -7.28
C ARG A 132 -33.18 33.65 -8.64
N GLN A 133 -32.09 33.10 -9.19
CA GLN A 133 -31.61 33.46 -10.51
C GLN A 133 -32.64 33.15 -11.61
N PHE A 134 -33.30 31.97 -11.53
CA PHE A 134 -34.35 31.57 -12.47
C PHE A 134 -35.59 32.49 -12.40
N GLU A 135 -35.94 32.95 -11.20
CA GLU A 135 -37.01 33.93 -10.96
C GLU A 135 -36.64 35.37 -11.39
N GLY A 136 -35.42 35.58 -11.91
CA GLY A 136 -34.94 36.89 -12.34
C GLY A 136 -34.50 37.80 -11.19
N ILE A 137 -34.34 37.25 -9.99
CA ILE A 137 -33.85 37.99 -8.82
C ILE A 137 -32.33 38.13 -8.92
N THR A 138 -31.82 39.34 -8.72
CA THR A 138 -30.37 39.59 -8.67
C THR A 138 -29.77 38.91 -7.44
N LEU A 139 -28.73 38.12 -7.66
CA LEU A 139 -28.01 37.42 -6.60
C LEU A 139 -27.12 38.36 -5.81
N THR A 140 -26.97 38.10 -4.52
CA THR A 140 -25.92 38.74 -3.71
C THR A 140 -24.54 38.21 -4.09
N GLU A 141 -23.49 38.93 -3.70
CA GLU A 141 -22.11 38.48 -3.90
C GLU A 141 -21.86 37.12 -3.22
N GLN A 142 -22.43 36.89 -2.04
CA GLN A 142 -22.29 35.61 -1.34
C GLN A 142 -23.00 34.46 -2.09
N GLU A 143 -24.21 34.70 -2.60
CA GLU A 143 -24.95 33.70 -3.40
C GLU A 143 -24.19 33.33 -4.68
N LEU A 144 -23.60 34.34 -5.35
CA LEU A 144 -22.77 34.11 -6.52
C LEU A 144 -21.48 33.34 -6.18
N ALA A 145 -20.84 33.63 -5.05
CA ALA A 145 -19.66 32.92 -4.57
C ALA A 145 -19.96 31.43 -4.30
N VAL A 146 -21.09 31.12 -3.65
CA VAL A 146 -21.54 29.74 -3.42
C VAL A 146 -21.75 28.98 -4.73
N ILE A 147 -22.44 29.60 -5.71
CA ILE A 147 -22.64 28.97 -7.04
C ILE A 147 -21.30 28.71 -7.73
N ASN A 148 -20.41 29.69 -7.76
CA ASN A 148 -19.12 29.56 -8.42
C ASN A 148 -18.27 28.47 -7.76
N ARG A 149 -18.26 28.41 -6.44
CA ARG A 149 -17.58 27.36 -5.68
C ARG A 149 -18.13 25.98 -6.02
N MET A 150 -19.46 25.82 -6.05
CA MET A 150 -20.07 24.53 -6.36
C MET A 150 -19.77 24.08 -7.79
N LYS A 151 -19.68 25.02 -8.74
CA LYS A 151 -19.22 24.73 -10.11
C LYS A 151 -17.77 24.28 -10.15
N GLU A 152 -16.88 24.95 -9.42
CA GLU A 152 -15.47 24.57 -9.30
C GLU A 152 -15.32 23.15 -8.75
N VAL A 153 -16.00 22.84 -7.64
CA VAL A 153 -16.05 21.49 -7.05
C VAL A 153 -16.54 20.48 -8.07
N GLY A 154 -17.64 20.77 -8.78
CA GLY A 154 -18.18 19.88 -9.81
C GLY A 154 -17.19 19.58 -10.94
N VAL A 155 -16.44 20.59 -11.41
CA VAL A 155 -15.39 20.41 -12.42
C VAL A 155 -14.25 19.54 -11.89
N LYS A 156 -13.77 19.80 -10.67
CA LYS A 156 -12.69 19.03 -10.04
C LYS A 156 -13.08 17.56 -9.80
N VAL A 157 -14.31 17.30 -9.33
CA VAL A 157 -14.85 15.94 -9.18
C VAL A 157 -14.90 15.22 -10.54
N TRP A 158 -15.33 15.90 -11.59
CA TRP A 158 -15.35 15.32 -12.94
C TRP A 158 -13.94 15.00 -13.45
N GLN A 159 -12.97 15.88 -13.21
CA GLN A 159 -11.56 15.64 -13.56
C GLN A 159 -10.96 14.45 -12.78
N ASN A 160 -11.29 14.30 -11.49
CA ASN A 160 -10.89 13.15 -10.69
C ASN A 160 -11.48 11.84 -11.24
N ALA A 161 -12.75 11.84 -11.66
CA ALA A 161 -13.37 10.69 -12.29
C ALA A 161 -12.66 10.32 -13.61
N GLN A 162 -12.35 11.31 -14.46
CA GLN A 162 -11.58 11.08 -15.69
C GLN A 162 -10.17 10.53 -15.41
N ARG A 163 -9.52 11.03 -14.36
CA ARG A 163 -8.21 10.52 -13.93
C ARG A 163 -8.30 9.06 -13.49
N ALA A 164 -9.31 8.70 -12.71
CA ALA A 164 -9.53 7.32 -12.29
C ALA A 164 -9.72 6.40 -13.51
N GLU A 165 -10.56 6.77 -14.48
CA GLU A 165 -10.73 6.00 -15.72
C GLU A 165 -9.41 5.85 -16.50
N ALA A 166 -8.60 6.90 -16.59
CA ALA A 166 -7.31 6.84 -17.25
C ALA A 166 -6.33 5.88 -16.55
N LEU A 167 -6.30 5.88 -15.21
CA LEU A 167 -5.49 4.94 -14.43
C LEU A 167 -5.98 3.50 -14.57
N ILE A 168 -7.30 3.28 -14.59
CA ILE A 168 -7.89 1.96 -14.81
C ILE A 168 -7.52 1.42 -16.19
N ALA A 169 -7.54 2.25 -17.23
CA ALA A 169 -7.09 1.84 -18.57
C ALA A 169 -5.60 1.42 -18.61
N ILE A 170 -4.74 2.05 -17.79
CA ILE A 170 -3.33 1.65 -17.64
C ILE A 170 -3.24 0.26 -16.99
N VAL A 171 -4.04 -0.01 -15.95
CA VAL A 171 -4.13 -1.33 -15.29
C VAL A 171 -4.65 -2.39 -16.26
N ASP A 172 -5.66 -2.06 -17.07
CA ASP A 172 -6.22 -2.97 -18.07
C ASP A 172 -5.20 -3.36 -19.13
N ALA A 173 -4.34 -2.42 -19.53
CA ALA A 173 -3.19 -2.64 -20.38
C ALA A 173 -2.01 -3.38 -19.70
N ASN A 174 -2.19 -3.89 -18.48
CA ASN A 174 -1.19 -4.55 -17.63
C ASN A 174 0.00 -3.67 -17.22
N ASN A 175 -0.09 -2.35 -17.39
CA ASN A 175 0.95 -1.42 -16.96
C ASN A 175 0.78 -1.03 -15.48
N GLU A 176 1.76 -0.30 -14.93
CA GLU A 176 1.74 0.18 -13.55
C GLU A 176 1.19 1.61 -13.49
N PRO A 177 0.07 1.86 -12.80
CA PRO A 177 -0.45 3.20 -12.61
C PRO A 177 0.33 3.95 -11.53
N ASP A 178 0.56 5.25 -11.72
CA ASP A 178 0.91 6.15 -10.61
C ASP A 178 -0.40 6.60 -9.92
N ILE A 179 -0.71 5.97 -8.80
CA ILE A 179 -1.95 6.19 -8.04
C ILE A 179 -1.91 7.50 -7.24
N ASP A 180 -0.75 8.09 -6.96
CA ASP A 180 -0.68 9.24 -6.04
C ASP A 180 -0.75 10.60 -6.70
N THR A 181 -0.52 10.69 -8.01
CA THR A 181 -0.39 11.98 -8.70
C THR A 181 -1.56 12.32 -9.62
N GLY A 182 -1.76 13.64 -9.81
CA GLY A 182 -2.73 14.19 -10.77
C GLY A 182 -4.15 14.36 -10.24
N TRP A 183 -4.41 14.11 -8.95
CA TRP A 183 -5.70 14.36 -8.31
C TRP A 183 -5.94 15.85 -8.09
N GLN A 184 -7.15 16.29 -8.39
CA GLN A 184 -7.64 17.62 -8.06
C GLN A 184 -8.05 17.64 -6.61
N LEU A 185 -7.37 18.48 -5.84
CA LEU A 185 -7.62 18.70 -4.43
C LEU A 185 -8.22 20.09 -4.25
N ASP A 186 -8.60 20.35 -3.01
CA ASP A 186 -9.10 21.66 -2.67
C ASP A 186 -7.96 22.67 -2.49
N ASP A 187 -8.07 23.82 -3.16
CA ASP A 187 -7.05 24.86 -3.16
C ASP A 187 -7.50 26.06 -2.32
N LEU A 188 -8.26 25.83 -1.26
CA LEU A 188 -8.76 26.93 -0.43
C LEU A 188 -7.61 27.60 0.31
N THR A 189 -7.26 28.80 -0.15
CA THR A 189 -6.63 29.82 0.67
C THR A 189 -7.54 30.13 1.87
N ASP A 190 -6.97 30.48 3.04
CA ASP A 190 -7.63 30.68 4.35
C ASP A 190 -8.94 31.51 4.38
N ASN A 191 -9.33 32.19 3.29
CA ASN A 191 -10.57 32.96 3.15
C ASN A 191 -11.67 32.26 2.32
N GLY A 192 -11.51 30.98 1.96
CA GLY A 192 -12.21 30.39 0.81
C GLY A 192 -13.56 29.71 1.08
N PHE A 193 -13.94 29.47 2.34
CA PHE A 193 -15.26 28.91 2.65
C PHE A 193 -16.24 30.03 3.03
N PRO A 194 -17.45 30.12 2.44
CA PRO A 194 -18.46 31.12 2.81
C PRO A 194 -19.04 30.90 4.22
N PHE A 195 -18.54 29.92 4.97
CA PHE A 195 -18.94 29.60 6.35
C PHE A 195 -17.81 29.73 7.36
N GLY A 196 -16.63 30.21 6.96
CA GLY A 196 -15.56 30.56 7.91
C GLY A 196 -15.99 31.72 8.80
N GLU A 197 -15.78 31.57 10.11
CA GLU A 197 -15.98 32.62 11.12
C GLU A 197 -15.15 33.88 10.84
#